data_AF-A7AMK5-F1
#
_entry.id   AF-A7AMK5-F1
#
_cell.length_a   1.000
_cell.length_b   1.000
_cell.length_c   1.000
_cell.angle_alpha   90.00
_cell.angle_beta   90.00
_cell.angle_gamma   90.00
#
_symmetry.space_group_name_H-M   'P 1'
#
loop_
_entity.id
_entity.type
_entity.pdbx_description
1 polymer ?
#
loop_
_entity_poly.entity_id
_entity_poly.type
_entity_poly.pdbx_seq_one_letter_code
_entity_poly.pdbx_strand_id
1 'polypeptide(L)'
;MGKGAVHVERAPPLETRNMLHTDRAVRNPYLPLIDTLLRKYPHLRFEGCYNPANQWQKGLDNYTADHPVMQFVGNQLHLMNRGMSQKEAFEKTERMFYKRRMESEADIKVAMALGVDEHAAPKYTTGYAYVHAKIAQERGMFLTHVRDELR
;
A
#
# COMPACT_ATOMS: atom_id res chain seq x y z
N MET A 1 -10.27 68.44 19.07
CA MET A 1 -10.69 67.05 19.36
C MET A 1 -10.72 66.27 18.06
N GLY A 2 -10.09 65.11 18.03
CA GLY A 2 -10.05 64.24 16.84
C GLY A 2 -9.07 63.09 17.07
N LYS A 3 -9.35 62.24 18.05
CA LYS A 3 -8.59 60.99 18.24
C LYS A 3 -8.91 60.09 17.05
N GLY A 4 -7.95 59.96 16.12
CA GLY A 4 -8.04 59.01 15.02
C GLY A 4 -8.23 57.60 15.56
N ALA A 5 -9.25 56.91 15.08
CA ALA A 5 -9.55 55.54 15.47
C ALA A 5 -8.38 54.62 15.08
N VAL A 6 -7.74 54.01 16.08
CA VAL A 6 -6.76 52.95 15.85
C VAL A 6 -7.57 51.69 15.58
N HIS A 7 -7.85 51.43 14.30
CA HIS A 7 -8.36 50.14 13.86
C HIS A 7 -7.23 49.12 13.99
N VAL A 8 -7.20 48.39 15.11
CA VAL A 8 -6.44 47.15 15.21
C VAL A 8 -7.12 46.16 14.28
N GLU A 9 -6.48 45.80 13.16
CA GLU A 9 -6.99 44.77 12.27
C GLU A 9 -7.27 43.50 13.07
N ARG A 10 -8.47 42.94 12.91
CA ARG A 10 -8.97 41.82 13.72
C ARG A 10 -8.13 40.54 13.59
N ALA A 11 -7.23 40.50 12.58
CA ALA A 11 -6.18 39.53 12.40
C ALA A 11 -5.01 40.20 11.65
N PRO A 12 -4.02 40.77 12.36
CA PRO A 12 -2.84 41.32 11.70
C PRO A 12 -2.10 40.20 10.92
N PRO A 13 -1.48 40.52 9.77
CA PRO A 13 -0.73 39.53 9.01
C PRO A 13 0.42 38.96 9.86
N LEU A 14 0.62 37.63 9.79
CA LEU A 14 1.72 36.95 10.47
C LEU A 14 3.06 37.55 10.02
N GLU A 15 3.82 38.15 10.95
CA GLU A 15 5.14 38.70 10.63
C GLU A 15 6.12 37.56 10.30
N THR A 16 6.47 37.44 9.02
CA THR A 16 7.45 36.46 8.51
C THR A 16 8.90 36.95 8.63
N ARG A 17 9.13 38.16 9.16
CA ARG A 17 10.42 38.85 9.20
C ARG A 17 11.55 38.09 9.91
N ASN A 18 11.20 37.18 10.84
CA ASN A 18 12.15 36.35 11.57
C ASN A 18 12.19 34.89 11.10
N MET A 19 11.36 34.51 10.14
CA MET A 19 11.47 33.20 9.49
C MET A 19 12.57 33.30 8.44
N LEU A 20 13.77 32.86 8.81
CA LEU A 20 14.78 32.48 7.83
C LEU A 20 14.14 31.41 6.94
N HIS A 21 13.63 31.80 5.76
CA HIS A 21 13.11 30.92 4.73
C HIS A 21 14.25 30.06 4.20
N THR A 22 14.66 29.09 5.00
CA THR A 22 15.61 28.06 4.61
C THR A 22 14.78 26.87 4.21
N ASP A 23 14.80 26.55 2.92
CA ASP A 23 14.17 25.33 2.42
C ASP A 23 14.92 24.14 2.99
N ARG A 24 14.38 23.56 4.07
CA ARG A 24 14.89 22.31 4.61
C ARG A 24 14.38 21.19 3.71
N ALA A 25 15.28 20.56 2.95
CA ALA A 25 14.95 19.36 2.21
C ALA A 25 14.52 18.24 3.18
N VAL A 26 13.20 18.00 3.26
CA VAL A 26 12.64 16.88 4.03
C VAL A 26 12.89 15.61 3.22
N ARG A 27 13.81 14.77 3.70
CA ARG A 27 14.06 13.46 3.09
C ARG A 27 13.06 12.43 3.62
N ASN A 28 12.23 11.91 2.73
CA ASN A 28 11.34 10.81 3.05
C ASN A 28 12.13 9.47 3.02
N PRO A 29 12.29 8.77 4.16
CA PRO A 29 13.04 7.51 4.21
C PRO A 29 12.30 6.33 3.55
N TYR A 30 11.00 6.45 3.30
CA TYR A 30 10.20 5.35 2.73
C TYR A 30 10.51 5.10 1.26
N LEU A 31 10.66 6.16 0.45
CA LEU A 31 10.91 6.06 -0.99
C LEU A 31 12.11 5.16 -1.36
N PRO A 32 13.32 5.35 -0.77
CA PRO A 32 14.45 4.47 -1.10
C PRO A 32 14.23 3.03 -0.63
N LEU A 33 13.54 2.81 0.49
CA LEU A 33 13.23 1.47 0.98
C LEU A 33 12.22 0.76 0.07
N ILE A 34 11.19 1.47 -0.39
CA ILE A 34 10.21 0.98 -1.36
C ILE A 34 10.92 0.56 -2.65
N ASP A 35 11.81 1.41 -3.20
CA ASP A 35 12.55 1.07 -4.42
C ASP A 35 13.41 -0.19 -4.22
N THR A 36 14.12 -0.33 -3.08
CA THR A 36 14.89 -1.55 -2.79
C THR A 36 14.01 -2.80 -2.70
N LEU A 37 12.84 -2.69 -2.08
CA LEU A 37 11.88 -3.79 -1.98
C LEU A 37 11.35 -4.19 -3.36
N LEU A 38 10.91 -3.20 -4.15
CA LEU A 38 10.29 -3.43 -5.46
C LEU A 38 11.29 -3.87 -6.52
N ARG A 39 12.59 -3.61 -6.34
CA ARG A 39 13.65 -4.23 -7.15
C ARG A 39 13.75 -5.74 -6.90
N LYS A 40 13.60 -6.19 -5.65
CA LYS A 40 13.62 -7.62 -5.29
C LYS A 40 12.29 -8.31 -5.63
N TYR A 41 11.18 -7.62 -5.38
CA TYR A 41 9.81 -8.12 -5.52
C TYR A 41 8.94 -7.17 -6.35
N PRO A 42 9.13 -7.12 -7.68
CA PRO A 42 8.38 -6.20 -8.54
C PRO A 42 6.88 -6.52 -8.62
N HIS A 43 6.49 -7.76 -8.36
CA HIS A 43 5.11 -8.21 -8.39
C HIS A 43 4.24 -7.55 -7.30
N LEU A 44 4.83 -7.14 -6.17
CA LEU A 44 4.11 -6.47 -5.08
C LEU A 44 3.50 -5.13 -5.50
N ARG A 45 3.96 -4.54 -6.63
CA ARG A 45 3.36 -3.33 -7.22
C ARG A 45 1.90 -3.52 -7.58
N PHE A 46 1.51 -4.74 -7.95
CA PHE A 46 0.19 -5.03 -8.49
C PHE A 46 -0.80 -5.52 -7.42
N GLU A 47 -0.36 -5.74 -6.18
CA GLU A 47 -1.26 -6.15 -5.10
C GLU A 47 -2.23 -5.00 -4.77
N GLY A 48 -3.54 -5.20 -4.94
CA GLY A 48 -4.51 -4.13 -4.71
C GLY A 48 -4.42 -2.97 -5.71
N CYS A 49 -3.96 -3.23 -6.95
CA CYS A 49 -3.85 -2.23 -8.03
C CYS A 49 -5.21 -1.68 -8.50
N TYR A 50 -6.30 -2.34 -8.14
CA TYR A 50 -7.67 -1.88 -8.39
C TYR A 50 -8.12 -0.79 -7.41
N ASN A 51 -7.39 -0.56 -6.32
CA ASN A 51 -7.66 0.56 -5.43
C ASN A 51 -7.11 1.84 -6.08
N PRO A 52 -7.95 2.84 -6.39
CA PRO A 52 -7.51 4.08 -7.03
C PRO A 52 -6.49 4.88 -6.21
N ALA A 53 -6.43 4.65 -4.88
CA ALA A 53 -5.44 5.28 -4.01
C ALA A 53 -4.02 4.66 -4.16
N ASN A 54 -3.89 3.50 -4.81
CA ASN A 54 -2.62 2.84 -5.06
C ASN A 54 -2.11 3.15 -6.46
N GLN A 55 -0.95 3.79 -6.53
CA GLN A 55 -0.25 4.08 -7.77
C GLN A 55 0.81 3.02 -8.02
N TRP A 56 0.47 2.06 -8.87
CA TRP A 56 1.33 0.94 -9.26
C TRP A 56 2.29 1.28 -10.41
N GLN A 57 2.10 2.44 -11.06
CA GLN A 57 2.97 2.93 -12.13
C GLN A 57 4.38 3.21 -11.61
N LYS A 58 5.39 2.71 -12.33
CA LYS A 58 6.80 2.86 -11.96
C LYS A 58 7.18 4.32 -11.84
N GLY A 59 7.63 4.72 -10.65
CA GLY A 59 8.13 6.06 -10.37
C GLY A 59 7.15 6.96 -9.62
N LEU A 60 5.86 6.59 -9.55
CA LEU A 60 4.89 7.23 -8.66
C LEU A 60 4.72 6.47 -7.33
N ASP A 61 4.99 5.15 -7.31
CA ASP A 61 5.13 4.22 -6.17
C ASP A 61 4.52 4.68 -4.83
N ASN A 62 3.25 5.07 -4.88
CA ASN A 62 2.49 5.59 -3.75
C ASN A 62 1.38 4.61 -3.41
N TYR A 63 1.28 4.23 -2.14
CA TYR A 63 0.44 3.14 -1.69
C TYR A 63 -0.27 3.51 -0.40
N THR A 64 -1.46 2.94 -0.19
CA THR A 64 -2.20 3.08 1.05
C THR A 64 -1.46 2.45 2.22
N ALA A 65 -1.80 2.87 3.45
CA ALA A 65 -1.16 2.34 4.67
C ALA A 65 -1.31 0.81 4.81
N ASP A 66 -2.43 0.27 4.35
CA ASP A 66 -2.73 -1.16 4.40
C ASP A 66 -2.00 -1.96 3.31
N HIS A 67 -1.40 -1.29 2.33
CA HIS A 67 -0.73 -1.98 1.22
C HIS A 67 0.47 -2.80 1.73
N PRO A 68 0.68 -4.03 1.25
CA PRO A 68 1.75 -4.91 1.72
C PRO A 68 3.15 -4.29 1.65
N VAL A 69 3.43 -3.49 0.61
CA VAL A 69 4.68 -2.70 0.49
C VAL A 69 4.85 -1.73 1.66
N MET A 70 3.80 -0.98 2.02
CA MET A 70 3.86 -0.01 3.13
C MET A 70 4.01 -0.69 4.48
N GLN A 71 3.30 -1.80 4.69
CA GLN A 71 3.47 -2.61 5.89
C GLN A 71 4.90 -3.17 6.02
N PHE A 72 5.48 -3.65 4.92
CA PHE A 72 6.85 -4.14 4.90
C PHE A 72 7.85 -3.05 5.28
N VAL A 73 7.79 -1.91 4.57
CA VAL A 73 8.72 -0.80 4.77
C VAL A 73 8.53 -0.16 6.15
N GLY A 74 7.30 -0.05 6.64
CA GLY A 74 7.02 0.42 8.00
C GLY A 74 7.67 -0.47 9.07
N ASN A 75 7.56 -1.80 8.92
CA ASN A 75 8.25 -2.73 9.83
C ASN A 75 9.77 -2.65 9.70
N GLN A 76 10.30 -2.46 8.49
CA GLN A 76 11.74 -2.35 8.26
C GLN A 76 12.29 -1.09 8.93
N LEU A 77 11.61 0.04 8.75
CA LEU A 77 11.97 1.30 9.38
C LEU A 77 11.88 1.21 10.90
N HIS A 78 10.86 0.52 11.43
CA HIS A 78 10.74 0.28 12.87
C HIS A 78 11.93 -0.51 13.44
N LEU A 79 12.41 -1.52 12.74
CA LEU A 79 13.60 -2.28 13.15
C LEU A 79 14.89 -1.44 13.03
N MET A 80 15.00 -0.61 11.99
CA MET A 80 16.13 0.31 11.83
C MET A 80 16.16 1.37 12.94
N ASN A 81 15.00 1.89 13.34
CA ASN A 81 14.87 2.83 14.47
C ASN A 81 15.27 2.20 15.81
N ARG A 82 15.29 0.86 15.91
CA ARG A 82 15.80 0.11 17.08
C ARG A 82 17.30 -0.16 17.00
N GLY A 83 18.00 0.34 15.98
CA GLY A 83 19.44 0.21 15.82
C GLY A 83 19.90 -0.94 14.91
N MET A 84 19.01 -1.65 14.23
CA MET A 84 19.42 -2.67 13.25
C MET A 84 19.95 -2.03 11.97
N SER A 85 20.92 -2.72 11.34
CA SER A 85 21.37 -2.36 10.00
C SER A 85 20.23 -2.53 8.98
N GLN A 86 20.27 -1.77 7.89
CA GLN A 86 19.25 -1.86 6.83
C GLN A 86 19.11 -3.28 6.27
N LYS A 87 20.23 -4.00 6.11
CA LYS A 87 20.25 -5.38 5.58
C LYS A 87 19.63 -6.36 6.57
N GLU A 88 20.01 -6.29 7.83
CA GLU A 88 19.46 -7.16 8.88
C GLU A 88 17.96 -6.89 9.10
N ALA A 89 17.56 -5.61 9.10
CA ALA A 89 16.16 -5.22 9.18
C ALA A 89 15.35 -5.77 7.99
N PHE A 90 15.92 -5.74 6.78
CA PHE A 90 15.29 -6.31 5.59
C PHE A 90 15.10 -7.83 5.70
N GLU A 91 16.16 -8.57 6.08
CA GLU A 91 16.08 -10.03 6.22
C GLU A 91 15.08 -10.46 7.30
N LYS A 92 15.03 -9.73 8.41
CA LYS A 92 14.10 -10.02 9.51
C LYS A 92 12.64 -9.70 9.12
N THR A 93 12.41 -8.57 8.46
CA THR A 93 11.07 -8.22 7.95
C THR A 93 10.60 -9.19 6.88
N GLU A 94 11.49 -9.63 6.01
CA GLU A 94 11.21 -10.64 5.00
C GLU A 94 10.70 -11.95 5.62
N ARG A 95 11.40 -12.47 6.64
CA ARG A 95 10.94 -13.67 7.36
C ARG A 95 9.57 -13.47 8.00
N MET A 96 9.33 -12.31 8.61
CA MET A 96 8.03 -11.98 9.21
C MET A 96 6.92 -11.88 8.16
N PHE A 97 7.21 -11.27 7.01
CA PHE A 97 6.28 -11.12 5.90
C PHE A 97 5.89 -12.48 5.33
N TYR A 98 6.86 -13.35 5.04
CA TYR A 98 6.60 -14.71 4.59
C TYR A 98 5.81 -15.52 5.60
N LYS A 99 6.14 -15.43 6.90
CA LYS A 99 5.41 -16.14 7.94
C LYS A 99 3.94 -15.71 8.01
N ARG A 100 3.67 -14.40 8.06
CA ARG A 100 2.30 -13.86 8.05
C ARG A 100 1.53 -14.27 6.80
N ARG A 101 2.23 -14.33 5.67
CA ARG A 101 1.68 -14.80 4.41
C ARG A 101 1.26 -16.27 4.50
N MET A 102 2.14 -17.15 4.95
CA MET A 102 1.82 -18.58 5.12
C MET A 102 0.65 -18.80 6.08
N GLU A 103 0.60 -18.06 7.19
CA GLU A 103 -0.51 -18.12 8.16
C GLU A 103 -1.83 -17.70 7.51
N SER A 104 -1.83 -16.55 6.81
CA SER A 104 -3.02 -16.08 6.07
C SER A 104 -3.49 -17.06 4.98
N GLU A 105 -2.59 -17.84 4.39
CA GLU A 105 -2.95 -18.88 3.42
C GLU A 105 -3.63 -20.06 4.09
N ALA A 106 -3.05 -20.52 5.19
CA ALA A 106 -3.56 -21.65 5.95
C ALA A 106 -4.96 -21.35 6.47
N ASP A 107 -5.17 -20.16 7.03
CA ASP A 107 -6.48 -19.72 7.54
C ASP A 107 -7.55 -19.73 6.44
N ILE A 108 -7.21 -19.26 5.24
CA ILE A 108 -8.14 -19.25 4.11
C ILE A 108 -8.44 -20.65 3.61
N LYS A 109 -7.43 -21.52 3.54
CA LYS A 109 -7.62 -22.93 3.17
C LYS A 109 -8.55 -23.64 4.15
N VAL A 110 -8.38 -23.40 5.45
CA VAL A 110 -9.26 -23.93 6.48
C VAL A 110 -10.68 -23.36 6.34
N ALA A 111 -10.82 -22.04 6.15
CA ALA A 111 -12.12 -21.40 5.96
C ALA A 111 -12.87 -21.95 4.73
N MET A 112 -12.17 -22.15 3.61
CA MET A 112 -12.71 -22.77 2.40
C MET A 112 -13.11 -24.22 2.64
N ALA A 113 -12.26 -25.02 3.31
CA ALA A 113 -12.54 -26.42 3.60
C ALA A 113 -13.75 -26.59 4.54
N LEU A 114 -13.92 -25.67 5.48
CA LEU A 114 -15.07 -25.64 6.39
C LEU A 114 -16.32 -25.01 5.77
N GLY A 115 -16.22 -24.40 4.58
CA GLY A 115 -17.32 -23.69 3.93
C GLY A 115 -17.85 -22.49 4.73
N VAL A 116 -17.03 -21.95 5.66
CA VAL A 116 -17.45 -20.88 6.58
C VAL A 116 -17.54 -19.53 5.87
N ASP A 117 -16.76 -19.35 4.81
CA ASP A 117 -16.69 -18.12 4.04
C ASP A 117 -16.86 -18.41 2.55
N GLU A 118 -18.05 -18.11 2.02
CA GLU A 118 -18.35 -18.23 0.58
C GLU A 118 -17.54 -17.23 -0.27
N HIS A 119 -16.93 -16.22 0.35
CA HIS A 119 -16.11 -15.21 -0.30
C HIS A 119 -14.60 -15.45 -0.11
N ALA A 120 -14.20 -16.53 0.56
CA ALA A 120 -12.80 -16.87 0.74
C ALA A 120 -12.16 -17.25 -0.61
N ALA A 121 -11.30 -16.37 -1.11
CA ALA A 121 -10.51 -16.61 -2.32
C ALA A 121 -9.05 -16.92 -1.95
N PRO A 122 -8.39 -17.86 -2.66
CA PRO A 122 -6.98 -18.16 -2.43
C PRO A 122 -6.11 -16.92 -2.69
N LYS A 123 -5.40 -16.45 -1.66
CA LYS A 123 -4.52 -15.26 -1.71
C LYS A 123 -3.27 -15.45 -2.59
N TYR A 124 -2.83 -16.69 -2.84
CA TYR A 124 -1.60 -17.00 -3.57
C TYR A 124 -1.93 -17.46 -4.97
N THR A 125 -2.24 -16.49 -5.80
CA THR A 125 -2.19 -16.69 -7.22
C THR A 125 -0.95 -15.96 -7.70
N THR A 126 0.03 -16.73 -8.19
CA THR A 126 1.09 -16.17 -9.05
C THR A 126 0.45 -15.29 -10.13
N GLY A 127 1.19 -14.38 -10.76
CA GLY A 127 0.61 -13.57 -11.86
C GLY A 127 -0.11 -14.44 -12.92
N TYR A 128 0.42 -15.64 -13.15
CA TYR A 128 -0.23 -16.70 -13.93
C TYR A 128 -1.61 -17.09 -13.40
N ALA A 129 -1.73 -17.42 -12.11
CA ALA A 129 -3.01 -17.81 -11.53
C ALA A 129 -4.02 -16.65 -11.45
N TYR A 130 -3.59 -15.39 -11.38
CA TYR A 130 -4.48 -14.22 -11.56
C TYR A 130 -5.05 -14.16 -12.98
N VAL A 131 -4.21 -14.36 -14.00
CA VAL A 131 -4.64 -14.43 -15.41
C VAL A 131 -5.65 -15.56 -15.60
N HIS A 132 -5.37 -16.75 -15.04
CA HIS A 132 -6.28 -17.88 -15.14
C HIS A 132 -7.61 -17.66 -14.41
N ALA A 133 -7.60 -17.01 -13.24
CA ALA A 133 -8.82 -16.63 -12.55
C ALA A 133 -9.66 -15.65 -13.40
N LYS A 134 -9.02 -14.69 -14.07
CA LYS A 134 -9.71 -13.75 -14.96
C LYS A 134 -10.32 -14.45 -16.18
N ILE A 135 -9.58 -15.35 -16.82
CA ILE A 135 -10.07 -16.17 -17.93
C ILE A 135 -11.27 -17.02 -17.49
N ALA A 136 -11.22 -17.61 -16.29
CA ALA A 136 -12.34 -18.38 -15.75
C ALA A 136 -13.58 -17.51 -15.51
N GLN A 137 -13.41 -16.30 -14.98
CA GLN A 137 -14.50 -15.34 -14.78
C GLN A 137 -15.15 -14.93 -16.11
N GLU A 138 -14.36 -14.60 -17.13
CA GLU A 138 -14.85 -14.23 -18.46
C GLU A 138 -15.63 -15.37 -19.12
N ARG A 139 -15.11 -16.60 -19.03
CA ARG A 139 -15.81 -17.79 -19.51
C ARG A 139 -17.11 -18.04 -18.75
N GLY A 140 -17.13 -17.80 -17.44
CA GLY A 140 -18.34 -17.90 -16.62
C GLY A 140 -19.42 -16.94 -17.10
N MET A 141 -19.09 -15.66 -17.31
CA MET A 141 -20.03 -14.66 -17.83
C MET A 141 -20.54 -15.02 -19.23
N PHE A 142 -19.66 -15.52 -20.10
CA PHE A 142 -20.05 -15.99 -21.43
C PHE A 142 -21.05 -17.15 -21.35
N LEU A 143 -20.79 -18.16 -20.50
CA LEU A 143 -21.71 -19.29 -20.34
C LEU A 143 -23.06 -18.88 -19.74
N THR A 144 -23.07 -17.92 -18.81
CA THR A 144 -24.33 -17.39 -18.28
C THR A 144 -25.12 -16.65 -19.35
N HIS A 145 -24.45 -15.87 -20.21
CA HIS A 145 -25.09 -15.20 -21.34
C HIS A 145 -25.72 -16.21 -22.30
N VAL A 146 -24.97 -17.23 -22.72
CA VAL A 146 -25.47 -18.30 -23.61
C VAL A 146 -26.66 -19.03 -22.97
N ARG A 147 -26.60 -19.32 -21.67
CA ARG A 147 -27.72 -19.93 -20.94
C ARG A 147 -28.97 -19.06 -20.98
N ASP A 148 -28.82 -17.75 -20.79
CA ASP A 148 -29.93 -16.81 -20.74
C ASP A 148 -30.52 -16.59 -22.15
N GLU A 149 -29.74 -16.72 -23.23
CA GLU A 149 -30.22 -16.71 -24.62
C GLU A 149 -30.94 -18.01 -25.06
N LEU A 150 -30.61 -19.13 -24.42
CA LEU A 150 -31.24 -20.44 -24.69
C LEU A 150 -32.53 -20.68 -23.90
N ARG A 151 -32.90 -19.76 -22.99
CA ARG A 151 -34.13 -19.79 -22.19
C ARG A 151 -35.20 -18.88 -22.80
#